data_AF-A0A5D2XDB8-F1
#
_entry.id   AF-A0A5D2XDB8-F1
#
_cell.length_a   1.000
_cell.length_b   1.000
_cell.length_c   1.000
_cell.angle_alpha   90.00
_cell.angle_beta   90.00
_cell.angle_gamma   90.00
#
_symmetry.space_group_name_H-M   'P 1'
#
loop_
_entity.id
_entity.type
_entity.pdbx_description
1 polymer ?
#
loop_
_entity_poly.entity_id
_entity_poly.type
_entity_poly.pdbx_seq_one_letter_code
_entity_poly.pdbx_strand_id
1 'polypeptide(L)'
;DFVRHLYAKGYFKEASFVEDNKLDFGYFENSYGRDFIKFSAYNFGKDHQDIAKWLLGSHLKKVVLFGCASLDKNNVFAGKRLRKFFKIQENTVCSRCMLKDSCEYANKSVWGIGTNSSLLVDVMKVITLYALDLVPAKLTVLDEVKDSINQLLKVVIKLSQPTCQDS
;
A
#
# COMPACT_ATOMS: atom_id res chain seq x y z
N ASP A 1 2.19 15.12 2.41
CA ASP A 1 2.41 13.72 1.98
C ASP A 1 1.64 12.77 2.90
N PHE A 2 1.62 11.47 2.60
CA PHE A 2 0.87 10.48 3.37
C PHE A 2 1.46 10.21 4.77
N VAL A 3 2.78 10.31 4.94
CA VAL A 3 3.45 10.08 6.23
C VAL A 3 3.06 11.18 7.24
N ARG A 4 3.07 12.44 6.82
CA ARG A 4 2.56 13.56 7.61
C ARG A 4 1.07 13.42 7.92
N HIS A 5 0.30 12.84 7.01
CA HIS A 5 -1.12 12.57 7.25
C HIS A 5 -1.33 11.51 8.35
N LEU A 6 -0.58 10.40 8.30
CA LEU A 6 -0.60 9.38 9.35
C LEU A 6 -0.24 9.98 10.72
N TYR A 7 0.79 10.82 10.76
CA TYR A 7 1.19 11.53 11.96
C TYR A 7 0.10 12.44 12.52
N ALA A 8 -0.48 13.31 11.69
CA ALA A 8 -1.55 14.22 12.09
C ALA A 8 -2.81 13.49 12.58
N LYS A 9 -3.00 12.24 12.14
CA LYS A 9 -4.09 11.34 12.57
C LYS A 9 -3.75 10.51 13.81
N GLY A 10 -2.56 10.68 14.39
CA GLY A 10 -2.14 10.01 15.62
C GLY A 10 -1.60 8.59 15.44
N TYR A 11 -1.34 8.14 14.20
CA TYR A 11 -0.84 6.78 13.94
C TYR A 11 0.62 6.55 14.39
N PHE A 12 1.33 7.61 14.82
CA PHE A 12 2.70 7.54 15.32
C PHE A 12 2.83 7.86 16.82
N LYS A 13 1.72 7.87 17.57
CA LYS A 13 1.74 8.20 19.02
C LYS A 13 2.66 7.33 19.88
N GLU A 14 2.96 6.11 19.43
CA GLU A 14 3.83 5.13 20.11
C GLU A 14 5.22 5.02 19.44
N ALA A 15 5.53 5.87 18.46
CA ALA A 15 6.80 5.83 17.76
C ALA A 15 7.89 6.54 18.57
N SER A 16 9.06 5.91 18.68
CA SER A 16 10.22 6.54 19.33
C SER A 16 10.80 7.73 18.55
N PHE A 17 10.43 7.89 17.28
CA PHE A 17 10.83 9.03 16.44
C PHE A 17 9.86 10.23 16.51
N VAL A 18 8.95 10.21 17.50
CA VAL A 18 8.10 11.34 17.84
C VAL A 18 8.52 11.85 19.21
N GLU A 19 9.27 12.94 19.23
CA GLU A 19 9.71 13.63 20.45
C GLU A 19 9.09 15.03 20.48
N ASP A 20 8.56 15.45 21.63
CA ASP A 20 7.93 16.78 21.82
C ASP A 20 6.90 17.17 20.73
N ASN A 21 6.09 16.19 20.26
CA ASN A 21 5.16 16.36 19.15
C ASN A 21 5.82 16.83 17.84
N LYS A 22 7.08 16.45 17.61
CA LYS A 22 7.80 16.65 16.36
C LYS A 22 8.23 15.31 15.78
N LEU A 23 8.05 15.18 14.47
CA LEU A 23 8.55 14.04 13.72
C LEU A 23 10.02 14.21 13.39
N ASP A 24 10.84 13.26 13.81
CA ASP A 24 12.18 13.09 13.26
C ASP A 24 12.12 12.23 11.98
N PHE A 25 12.26 12.89 10.83
CA PHE A 25 12.28 12.24 9.52
C PHE A 25 13.55 11.39 9.29
N GLY A 26 14.62 11.60 10.07
CA GLY A 26 15.85 10.81 9.98
C GLY A 26 15.63 9.32 10.25
N TYR A 27 14.62 8.97 11.05
CA TYR A 27 14.26 7.58 11.29
C TYR A 27 13.67 6.86 10.07
N PHE A 28 13.25 7.59 9.03
CA PHE A 28 12.69 6.97 7.83
C PHE A 28 13.76 6.38 6.90
N GLU A 29 15.04 6.67 7.17
CA GLU A 29 16.18 6.04 6.50
C GLU A 29 16.49 4.65 7.07
N ASN A 30 16.16 4.40 8.34
CA ASN A 30 16.39 3.11 8.99
C ASN A 30 15.18 2.16 8.86
N SER A 31 15.43 0.87 9.11
CA SER A 31 14.39 -0.16 9.01
C SER A 31 13.26 0.04 10.00
N TYR A 32 13.55 0.51 11.22
CA TYR A 32 12.54 0.73 12.26
C TYR A 32 11.48 1.75 11.82
N GLY A 33 11.87 2.94 11.36
CA GLY A 33 10.91 3.95 10.92
C GLY A 33 10.10 3.48 9.71
N ARG A 34 10.75 2.80 8.76
CA ARG A 34 10.08 2.22 7.56
C ARG A 34 9.05 1.15 7.94
N ASP A 35 9.40 0.27 8.88
CA ASP A 35 8.49 -0.76 9.38
C ASP A 35 7.33 -0.15 10.16
N PHE A 36 7.59 0.88 10.96
CA PHE A 36 6.55 1.62 11.68
C PHE A 36 5.56 2.27 10.71
N ILE A 37 6.03 2.94 9.64
CA ILE A 37 5.13 3.54 8.65
C ILE A 37 4.28 2.47 7.95
N LYS A 38 4.86 1.32 7.57
CA LYS A 38 4.09 0.20 6.99
C LYS A 38 3.01 -0.31 7.95
N PHE A 39 3.34 -0.42 9.23
CA PHE A 39 2.38 -0.83 10.27
C PHE A 39 1.28 0.21 10.49
N SER A 40 1.62 1.50 10.52
CA SER A 40 0.66 2.60 10.61
C SER A 40 -0.25 2.65 9.38
N ALA A 41 0.27 2.45 8.17
CA ALA A 41 -0.53 2.37 6.94
C ALA A 41 -1.48 1.16 6.95
N TYR A 42 -1.04 0.04 7.53
CA TYR A 42 -1.88 -1.13 7.76
C TYR A 42 -3.05 -0.81 8.71
N ASN A 43 -2.78 -0.18 9.85
CA ASN A 43 -3.82 0.21 10.82
C ASN A 43 -4.77 1.26 10.24
N PHE A 44 -4.24 2.27 9.55
CA PHE A 44 -5.04 3.22 8.79
C PHE A 44 -5.98 2.51 7.82
N GLY A 45 -5.47 1.50 7.11
CA GLY A 45 -6.28 0.66 6.26
C GLY A 45 -7.43 0.04 7.03
N LYS A 46 -7.18 -0.58 8.18
CA LYS A 46 -8.22 -1.21 9.01
C LYS A 46 -9.29 -0.22 9.46
N ASP A 47 -8.90 0.98 9.87
CA ASP A 47 -9.82 1.96 10.46
C ASP A 47 -10.71 2.64 9.40
N HIS A 48 -10.25 2.73 8.16
CA HIS A 48 -10.92 3.47 7.08
C HIS A 48 -11.52 2.56 5.99
N GLN A 49 -12.01 1.37 6.31
CA GLN A 49 -12.56 0.46 5.27
C GLN A 49 -13.69 1.06 4.44
N ASP A 50 -14.42 2.03 4.98
CA ASP A 50 -15.48 2.77 4.32
C ASP A 50 -15.02 3.48 3.03
N ILE A 51 -13.76 3.91 2.96
CA ILE A 51 -13.24 4.62 1.78
C ILE A 51 -12.76 3.68 0.67
N ALA A 52 -12.64 2.37 0.94
CA ALA A 52 -12.06 1.39 0.02
C ALA A 52 -12.72 1.42 -1.35
N LYS A 53 -14.07 1.52 -1.39
CA LYS A 53 -14.87 1.49 -2.61
C LYS A 53 -14.53 2.60 -3.61
N TRP A 54 -14.08 3.75 -3.12
CA TRP A 54 -13.72 4.90 -3.93
C TRP A 54 -12.32 4.82 -4.55
N LEU A 55 -11.50 3.89 -4.06
CA LEU A 55 -10.13 3.66 -4.56
C LEU A 55 -10.08 2.58 -5.64
N LEU A 56 -11.19 1.92 -5.94
CA LEU A 56 -11.29 0.80 -6.89
C LEU A 56 -11.37 1.26 -8.36
N GLY A 57 -10.63 2.33 -8.67
CA GLY A 57 -10.59 2.94 -9.99
C GLY A 57 -9.47 2.42 -10.89
N SER A 58 -9.35 3.07 -12.05
CA SER A 58 -8.33 2.79 -13.07
C SER A 58 -6.90 2.88 -12.54
N HIS A 59 -6.61 3.80 -11.62
CA HIS A 59 -5.28 3.95 -11.01
C HIS A 59 -4.87 2.71 -10.21
N LEU A 60 -5.72 2.22 -9.32
CA LEU A 60 -5.42 1.02 -8.54
C LEU A 60 -5.28 -0.20 -9.46
N LYS A 61 -6.16 -0.32 -10.45
CA LYS A 61 -6.09 -1.39 -11.45
C LYS A 61 -4.74 -1.37 -12.20
N LYS A 62 -4.26 -0.18 -12.59
CA LYS A 62 -2.94 -0.01 -13.23
C LYS A 62 -1.79 -0.48 -12.33
N VAL A 63 -1.80 -0.05 -11.07
CA VAL A 63 -0.78 -0.44 -10.08
C VAL A 63 -0.71 -1.96 -9.90
N VAL A 64 -1.86 -2.64 -9.80
CA VAL A 64 -1.87 -4.09 -9.55
C VAL A 64 -1.58 -4.91 -10.81
N LEU A 65 -1.79 -4.35 -12.01
CA LEU A 65 -1.40 -4.93 -13.29
C LEU A 65 0.11 -4.84 -13.55
N PHE A 66 0.79 -3.86 -12.98
CA PHE A 66 2.23 -3.68 -13.15
C PHE A 66 3.04 -4.87 -12.62
N GLY A 67 2.63 -5.47 -11.49
CA GLY A 67 3.29 -6.63 -10.93
C GLY A 67 3.23 -6.68 -9.40
N CYS A 68 4.18 -7.39 -8.80
CA CYS A 68 4.40 -7.36 -7.35
C CYS A 68 5.36 -6.22 -7.00
N ALA A 69 5.05 -5.49 -5.93
CA ALA A 69 5.90 -4.41 -5.41
C ALA A 69 7.00 -4.90 -4.44
N SER A 70 6.91 -6.16 -3.99
CA SER A 70 7.80 -6.79 -3.01
C SER A 70 7.82 -8.31 -3.21
N LEU A 71 8.79 -8.97 -2.59
CA LEU A 71 8.88 -10.43 -2.47
C LEU A 71 8.29 -10.93 -1.14
N ASP A 72 7.99 -10.04 -0.19
CA ASP A 72 7.39 -10.40 1.09
C ASP A 72 5.99 -11.01 0.90
N LYS A 73 5.73 -12.11 1.61
CA LYS A 73 4.48 -12.89 1.51
C LYS A 73 3.24 -12.02 1.69
N ASN A 74 3.23 -11.13 2.68
CA ASN A 74 2.05 -10.32 3.00
C ASN A 74 1.74 -9.34 1.88
N ASN A 75 2.77 -8.71 1.32
CA ASN A 75 2.64 -7.74 0.24
C ASN A 75 2.31 -8.40 -1.10
N VAL A 76 2.94 -9.54 -1.41
CA VAL A 76 2.63 -10.35 -2.59
C VAL A 76 1.16 -10.79 -2.55
N PHE A 77 0.69 -11.30 -1.42
CA PHE A 77 -0.69 -11.76 -1.30
C PHE A 77 -1.68 -10.60 -1.36
N ALA A 78 -1.35 -9.42 -0.82
CA ALA A 78 -2.18 -8.22 -0.99
C ALA A 78 -2.37 -7.87 -2.47
N GLY A 79 -1.27 -7.77 -3.24
CA GLY A 79 -1.35 -7.49 -4.68
C GLY A 79 -2.15 -8.54 -5.45
N LYS A 80 -1.96 -9.82 -5.13
CA LYS A 80 -2.71 -10.92 -5.74
C LYS A 80 -4.21 -10.89 -5.39
N ARG A 81 -4.59 -10.57 -4.14
CA ARG A 81 -5.99 -10.41 -3.74
C ARG A 81 -6.65 -9.25 -4.47
N LEU A 82 -5.95 -8.13 -4.63
CA LEU A 82 -6.46 -7.00 -5.43
C LEU A 82 -6.64 -7.39 -6.90
N ARG A 83 -5.71 -8.15 -7.50
CA ARG A 83 -5.90 -8.68 -8.86
C ARG A 83 -7.14 -9.58 -8.96
N LYS A 84 -7.34 -10.47 -7.98
CA LYS A 84 -8.55 -11.28 -7.90
C LYS A 84 -9.82 -10.42 -7.79
N PHE A 85 -9.78 -9.35 -6.98
CA PHE A 85 -10.88 -8.40 -6.86
C PHE A 85 -11.26 -7.77 -8.22
N PHE A 86 -10.26 -7.37 -9.01
CA PHE A 86 -10.46 -6.84 -10.36
C PHE A 86 -10.72 -7.91 -11.44
N LYS A 87 -10.87 -9.19 -11.06
CA LYS A 87 -11.02 -10.33 -11.99
C LYS A 87 -9.86 -10.43 -13.00
N ILE A 88 -8.65 -10.03 -12.60
CA ILE A 88 -7.44 -10.14 -13.39
C ILE A 88 -6.84 -11.54 -13.17
N GLN A 89 -6.47 -12.21 -14.25
CA GLN A 89 -5.82 -13.52 -14.17
C GLN A 89 -4.39 -13.37 -13.65
N GLU A 90 -4.08 -14.07 -12.55
CA GLU A 90 -2.79 -13.93 -11.86
C GLU A 90 -1.60 -14.36 -12.72
N ASN A 91 -1.75 -15.43 -13.50
CA ASN A 91 -0.73 -15.92 -14.42
C ASN A 91 -0.34 -14.89 -15.49
N THR A 92 -1.30 -14.10 -15.99
CA THR A 92 -1.04 -13.07 -17.01
C THR A 92 -0.17 -11.96 -16.44
N VAL A 93 -0.40 -11.53 -15.20
CA VAL A 93 0.44 -10.51 -14.55
C VAL A 93 1.76 -11.10 -14.10
N CYS A 94 1.73 -12.26 -13.43
CA CYS A 94 2.92 -12.87 -12.87
C CYS A 94 3.92 -13.34 -13.94
N SER A 95 3.45 -13.73 -15.14
CA SER A 95 4.34 -14.09 -16.26
C SER A 95 5.18 -12.92 -16.77
N ARG A 96 4.71 -11.67 -16.58
CA ARG A 96 5.38 -10.42 -16.97
C ARG A 96 6.00 -9.68 -15.80
N CYS A 97 5.84 -10.19 -14.57
CA CYS A 97 6.33 -9.54 -13.36
C CYS A 97 7.85 -9.62 -13.28
N MET A 98 8.54 -8.47 -13.14
CA MET A 98 10.00 -8.42 -13.03
C MET A 98 10.56 -9.13 -11.78
N LEU A 99 9.71 -9.37 -10.77
CA LEU A 99 10.10 -10.09 -9.56
C LEU A 99 9.88 -11.60 -9.67
N LYS A 100 9.28 -12.10 -10.76
CA LYS A 100 8.82 -13.50 -10.90
C LYS A 100 9.89 -14.52 -10.52
N ASP A 101 11.08 -14.38 -11.08
CA ASP A 101 12.13 -15.41 -10.95
C ASP A 101 12.69 -15.53 -9.53
N SER A 102 12.48 -14.52 -8.68
CA SER A 102 12.83 -14.57 -7.25
C SER A 102 11.62 -14.72 -6.33
N CYS A 103 10.42 -14.88 -6.88
CA CYS A 103 9.19 -14.93 -6.11
C CYS A 103 8.79 -16.37 -5.81
N GLU A 104 8.87 -16.77 -4.55
CA GLU A 104 8.43 -18.08 -4.07
C GLU A 104 6.93 -18.34 -4.29
N TYR A 105 6.18 -17.28 -4.60
CA TYR A 105 4.73 -17.30 -4.85
C TYR A 105 4.38 -17.03 -6.31
N ALA A 106 5.34 -17.15 -7.23
CA ALA A 106 5.11 -16.99 -8.66
C ALA A 106 4.00 -17.93 -9.14
N ASN A 107 3.04 -17.37 -9.89
CA ASN A 107 1.85 -18.06 -10.42
C ASN A 107 0.93 -18.75 -9.39
N LYS A 108 1.28 -18.73 -8.10
CA LYS A 108 0.42 -19.27 -7.04
C LYS A 108 -0.81 -18.39 -6.87
N SER A 109 -1.97 -19.01 -6.86
CA SER A 109 -3.24 -18.35 -6.56
C SER A 109 -3.41 -18.22 -5.03
N VAL A 110 -4.16 -17.22 -4.59
CA VAL A 110 -4.40 -16.96 -3.15
C VAL A 110 -5.72 -17.59 -2.69
N TRP A 111 -5.98 -18.83 -3.11
CA TRP A 111 -7.18 -19.57 -2.67
C TRP A 111 -7.02 -20.01 -1.21
N GLY A 112 -8.06 -19.80 -0.39
CA GLY A 112 -8.12 -20.27 1.01
C GLY A 112 -7.39 -19.42 2.06
N ILE A 113 -6.57 -18.45 1.67
CA ILE A 113 -5.84 -17.59 2.62
C ILE A 113 -6.70 -16.38 2.98
N GLY A 114 -7.53 -16.57 4.00
CA GLY A 114 -8.22 -15.51 4.75
C GLY A 114 -8.89 -14.45 3.87
N THR A 115 -10.11 -14.72 3.42
CA THR A 115 -11.04 -13.72 2.86
C THR A 115 -11.38 -12.58 3.82
N ASN A 116 -10.85 -12.62 5.05
CA ASN A 116 -11.01 -11.61 6.10
C ASN A 116 -10.04 -10.42 5.94
N SER A 117 -9.12 -10.47 4.96
CA SER A 117 -8.27 -9.33 4.61
C SER A 117 -9.13 -8.23 3.99
N SER A 118 -9.27 -7.12 4.67
CA SER A 118 -10.12 -6.03 4.23
C SER A 118 -9.47 -5.24 3.08
N LEU A 119 -10.28 -4.79 2.14
CA LEU A 119 -9.83 -4.32 0.83
C LEU A 119 -8.87 -3.12 0.92
N LEU A 120 -9.15 -2.15 1.80
CA LEU A 120 -8.26 -1.00 1.97
C LEU A 120 -6.91 -1.41 2.59
N VAL A 121 -6.88 -2.44 3.45
CA VAL A 121 -5.61 -2.92 4.01
C VAL A 121 -4.70 -3.43 2.90
N ASP A 122 -5.25 -4.16 1.93
CA ASP A 122 -4.48 -4.64 0.79
C ASP A 122 -4.00 -3.49 -0.11
N VAL A 123 -4.84 -2.48 -0.32
CA VAL A 123 -4.45 -1.26 -1.03
C VAL A 123 -3.28 -0.58 -0.32
N MET A 124 -3.39 -0.34 0.99
CA MET A 124 -2.35 0.36 1.76
C MET A 124 -1.03 -0.41 1.79
N LYS A 125 -1.06 -1.75 1.93
CA LYS A 125 0.14 -2.59 1.84
C LYS A 125 0.87 -2.42 0.50
N VAL A 126 0.14 -2.33 -0.60
CA VAL A 126 0.74 -2.19 -1.93
C VAL A 126 1.24 -0.76 -2.17
N ILE A 127 0.41 0.27 -1.95
CA ILE A 127 0.79 1.64 -2.33
C ILE A 127 1.88 2.22 -1.43
N THR A 128 1.93 1.82 -0.16
CA THR A 128 2.93 2.32 0.81
C THR A 128 4.35 1.90 0.42
N LEU A 129 4.52 0.72 -0.19
CA LEU A 129 5.83 0.28 -0.67
C LEU A 129 6.39 1.23 -1.74
N TYR A 130 5.55 1.67 -2.68
CA TYR A 130 5.95 2.64 -3.68
C TYR A 130 6.17 4.04 -3.07
N ALA A 131 5.30 4.45 -2.15
CA ALA A 131 5.39 5.76 -1.50
C ALA A 131 6.67 5.95 -0.69
N LEU A 132 7.21 4.86 -0.13
CA LEU A 132 8.42 4.85 0.69
C LEU A 132 9.67 4.40 -0.09
N ASP A 133 9.57 4.21 -1.40
CA ASP A 133 10.63 3.66 -2.25
C ASP A 133 11.23 2.34 -1.69
N LEU A 134 10.37 1.49 -1.13
CA LEU A 134 10.73 0.19 -0.56
C LEU A 134 10.58 -0.95 -1.58
N VAL A 135 10.53 -0.60 -2.86
CA VAL A 135 10.51 -1.58 -3.94
C VAL A 135 11.90 -2.16 -4.16
N PRO A 136 12.03 -3.44 -4.56
CA PRO A 136 13.34 -4.02 -4.85
C PRO A 136 14.09 -3.20 -5.93
N ALA A 137 15.40 -3.00 -5.79
CA ALA A 137 16.20 -2.20 -6.73
C ALA A 137 16.11 -2.67 -8.20
N LYS A 138 15.86 -3.97 -8.42
CA LYS A 138 15.61 -4.56 -9.74
C LYS A 138 14.28 -4.17 -10.37
N LEU A 139 13.38 -3.51 -9.63
CA LEU A 139 12.06 -3.09 -10.10
C LEU A 139 12.13 -1.67 -10.67
N THR A 140 12.29 -1.54 -11.99
CA THR A 140 12.13 -0.25 -12.68
C THR A 140 10.65 0.15 -12.74
N VAL A 141 10.22 1.03 -11.83
CA VAL A 141 8.82 1.49 -11.77
C VAL A 141 8.57 2.53 -12.87
N LEU A 142 7.59 2.26 -13.74
CA LEU A 142 7.16 3.18 -14.81
C LEU A 142 6.55 4.46 -14.22
N ASP A 143 6.78 5.60 -14.86
CA ASP A 143 6.28 6.89 -14.37
C ASP A 143 4.75 6.94 -14.29
N GLU A 144 4.05 6.28 -15.22
CA GLU A 144 2.59 6.18 -15.15
C GLU A 144 2.06 5.41 -13.93
N VAL A 145 2.87 4.49 -13.38
CA VAL A 145 2.57 3.77 -12.15
C VAL A 145 2.82 4.67 -10.96
N LYS A 146 3.94 5.41 -10.94
CA LYS A 146 4.22 6.43 -9.91
C LYS A 146 3.12 7.49 -9.85
N ASP A 147 2.66 7.97 -11.00
CA ASP A 147 1.55 8.91 -11.10
C ASP A 147 0.25 8.33 -10.54
N SER A 148 -0.04 7.07 -10.86
CA SER A 148 -1.22 6.39 -10.32
C SER A 148 -1.14 6.21 -8.81
N ILE A 149 0.03 5.90 -8.24
CA ILE A 149 0.26 5.87 -6.79
C ILE A 149 0.02 7.25 -6.18
N ASN A 150 0.58 8.31 -6.76
CA ASN A 150 0.40 9.68 -6.28
C ASN A 150 -1.08 10.10 -6.28
N GLN A 151 -1.84 9.74 -7.32
CA GLN A 151 -3.28 10.01 -7.37
C GLN A 151 -4.04 9.20 -6.30
N LEU A 152 -3.71 7.92 -6.10
CA LEU A 152 -4.33 7.10 -5.05
C LEU A 152 -4.08 7.68 -3.66
N LEU A 153 -2.84 8.10 -3.35
CA LEU A 153 -2.50 8.72 -2.06
C LEU A 153 -3.27 10.02 -1.84
N LYS A 154 -3.44 10.87 -2.87
CA LYS A 154 -4.26 12.09 -2.78
C LYS A 154 -5.71 11.76 -2.46
N VAL A 155 -6.29 10.76 -3.12
CA VAL A 155 -7.68 10.33 -2.87
C VAL A 155 -7.82 9.75 -1.46
N VAL A 156 -6.88 8.91 -1.02
CA VAL A 156 -6.86 8.36 0.35
C VAL A 156 -6.88 9.48 1.38
N ILE A 157 -5.96 10.45 1.27
CA ILE A 157 -5.84 11.58 2.20
C ILE A 157 -7.12 12.43 2.20
N LYS A 158 -7.69 12.68 1.03
CA LYS A 158 -8.91 13.48 0.89
C LYS A 158 -10.11 12.80 1.55
N LEU A 159 -10.27 11.49 1.34
CA LEU A 159 -11.43 10.75 1.83
C LEU A 159 -11.35 10.42 3.32
N SER A 160 -10.15 10.36 3.90
CA SER A 160 -9.95 10.12 5.33
C SER A 160 -10.03 11.38 6.18
N GLN A 161 -10.13 12.57 5.58
CA GLN A 161 -10.43 13.78 6.32
C GLN A 161 -11.86 13.71 6.85
N PRO A 162 -12.11 14.15 8.10
CA PRO A 162 -13.49 14.29 8.56
C PRO A 162 -14.20 15.24 7.58
N THR A 163 -15.34 14.83 7.06
CA THR A 163 -16.25 15.79 6.43
C THR A 163 -16.53 16.83 7.50
N CYS A 164 -16.25 18.10 7.23
CA CYS A 164 -16.95 19.16 7.95
C CYS A 164 -18.43 18.84 7.79
N GLN A 165 -19.05 18.30 8.84
CA GLN A 165 -20.49 18.42 8.97
C GLN A 165 -20.68 19.90 9.27
N ASP A 166 -21.08 20.64 8.24
CA ASP A 166 -21.62 21.97 8.43
C ASP A 166 -22.86 21.84 9.33
N SER A 167 -22.88 22.62 10.41
CA SER A 167 -23.99 22.94 11.33
C SER A 167 -24.14 22.05 12.57
#